data_AF-A0A542ZPL2-F1
#
_entry.id   AF-A0A542ZPL2-F1
#
_cell.length_a   1.000
_cell.length_b   1.000
_cell.length_c   1.000
_cell.angle_alpha   90.00
_cell.angle_beta   90.00
_cell.angle_gamma   90.00
#
_symmetry.space_group_name_H-M   'P 1'
#
loop_
_entity.id
_entity.type
_entity.pdbx_description
1 polymer ?
#
loop_
_entity_poly.entity_id
_entity_poly.type
_entity_poly.pdbx_seq_one_letter_code
_entity_poly.pdbx_strand_id
1 'polypeptide(L)'
;MRRALMKPKENALTAIPPSNDGGSRDPRVEPIAYERPPAGHVAGVDGGAADLAAPDYAAEPAPANLTRGLLTGLGFGVAATILYVVVAVSAEKEYAVLSVLIGLAVGFGFSRFGRTKGAQAGLCAALVTLALFLVAIVLMDAGLNAKYLGTPFLEELRISATFLNAVISLYFSDLLSYVFVAAAVIVAFFQGAGFNKKAR
;
A
#
# COMPACT_ATOMS: atom_id res chain seq x y z
N MET A 1 -30.68 37.22 23.22
CA MET A 1 -30.14 37.24 21.84
C MET A 1 -30.31 35.85 21.23
N ARG A 2 -31.11 35.76 20.16
CA ARG A 2 -31.52 34.53 19.47
C ARG A 2 -30.49 34.17 18.37
N ARG A 3 -30.00 32.93 18.36
CA ARG A 3 -29.36 32.27 17.18
C ARG A 3 -29.88 30.83 17.17
N ALA A 4 -30.97 30.57 16.47
CA ALA A 4 -31.05 30.15 15.07
C ALA A 4 -30.76 28.65 14.90
N LEU A 5 -31.82 27.84 15.07
CA LEU A 5 -31.89 26.45 14.62
C LEU A 5 -31.73 26.40 13.09
N MET A 6 -30.65 25.77 12.61
CA MET A 6 -30.58 25.31 11.22
C MET A 6 -31.23 23.93 11.12
N LYS A 7 -32.29 23.85 10.30
CA LYS A 7 -32.93 22.61 9.90
C LYS A 7 -31.98 21.81 8.98
N PRO A 8 -31.89 20.47 9.13
CA PRO A 8 -31.21 19.63 8.17
C PRO A 8 -31.98 19.62 6.84
N LYS A 9 -31.24 19.76 5.73
CA LYS A 9 -31.76 19.55 4.37
C LYS A 9 -31.98 18.06 4.16
N GLU A 10 -33.24 17.68 3.95
CA GLU A 10 -33.62 16.39 3.38
C GLU A 10 -33.15 16.37 1.92
N ASN A 11 -32.09 15.61 1.63
CA ASN A 11 -31.72 15.30 0.26
C ASN A 11 -32.57 14.11 -0.20
N ALA A 12 -33.59 14.45 -0.99
CA ALA A 12 -34.43 13.53 -1.72
C ALA A 12 -33.62 12.71 -2.74
N LEU A 13 -33.88 11.39 -2.71
CA LEU A 13 -34.10 10.51 -3.86
C LEU A 13 -33.41 10.86 -5.20
N THR A 14 -32.52 9.97 -5.62
CA THR A 14 -32.53 9.47 -7.01
C THR A 14 -32.35 7.96 -6.97
N ALA A 15 -33.47 7.25 -7.02
CA ALA A 15 -33.51 5.83 -7.32
C ALA A 15 -33.12 5.65 -8.79
N ILE A 16 -32.07 4.85 -9.04
CA ILE A 16 -31.67 4.44 -10.38
C ILE A 16 -32.55 3.23 -10.74
N PRO A 17 -33.35 3.28 -11.82
CA PRO A 17 -34.10 2.11 -12.27
C PRO A 17 -33.16 1.03 -12.84
N PRO A 18 -33.54 -0.26 -12.74
CA PRO A 18 -32.73 -1.36 -13.26
C PRO A 18 -32.63 -1.34 -14.79
N SER A 19 -31.40 -1.45 -15.32
CA SER A 19 -31.16 -1.66 -16.75
C SER A 19 -31.56 -3.08 -17.15
N ASN A 20 -32.61 -3.16 -17.95
CA ASN A 20 -33.15 -4.38 -18.54
C ASN A 20 -32.41 -4.69 -19.85
N ASP A 21 -31.18 -5.20 -19.76
CA ASP A 21 -30.44 -5.67 -20.95
C ASP A 21 -30.85 -7.11 -21.28
N GLY A 22 -32.09 -7.23 -21.75
CA GLY A 22 -32.62 -8.40 -22.44
C GLY A 22 -31.93 -8.58 -23.80
N GLY A 23 -30.66 -8.96 -23.79
CA GLY A 23 -29.90 -9.38 -24.96
C GLY A 23 -30.36 -10.75 -25.44
N SER A 24 -31.42 -10.77 -26.24
CA SER A 24 -31.79 -11.91 -27.07
C SER A 24 -30.60 -12.31 -27.93
N ARG A 25 -29.96 -13.45 -27.61
CA ARG A 25 -29.00 -14.11 -28.50
C ARG A 25 -29.77 -14.65 -29.68
N ASP A 26 -29.69 -13.97 -30.83
CA ASP A 26 -30.20 -14.50 -32.09
C ASP A 26 -29.40 -15.78 -32.46
N PRO A 27 -30.03 -16.96 -32.51
CA PRO A 27 -29.34 -18.22 -32.82
C PRO A 27 -28.99 -18.38 -34.31
N ARG A 28 -29.24 -17.39 -35.17
CA ARG A 28 -29.18 -17.52 -36.64
C ARG A 28 -27.91 -17.01 -37.31
N VAL A 29 -26.85 -16.71 -36.57
CA VAL A 29 -25.56 -16.43 -37.20
C VAL A 29 -24.89 -17.76 -37.53
N GLU A 30 -25.09 -18.22 -38.77
CA GLU A 30 -24.39 -19.38 -39.32
C GLU A 30 -22.87 -19.18 -39.24
N PRO A 31 -22.10 -20.22 -38.84
CA PRO A 31 -20.65 -20.14 -38.85
C PRO A 31 -20.16 -19.97 -40.29
N ILE A 32 -19.54 -18.82 -40.58
CA ILE A 32 -18.89 -18.57 -41.87
C ILE A 32 -17.77 -19.60 -42.02
N ALA A 33 -17.93 -20.53 -42.95
CA ALA A 33 -16.92 -21.50 -43.32
C ALA A 33 -15.73 -20.75 -43.94
N TYR A 34 -14.61 -20.73 -43.23
CA TYR A 34 -13.35 -20.23 -43.78
C TYR A 34 -12.85 -21.24 -44.82
N GLU A 35 -13.02 -20.93 -46.10
CA GLU A 35 -12.31 -21.62 -47.18
C GLU A 35 -10.81 -21.43 -46.96
N ARG A 36 -10.12 -22.55 -46.77
CA ARG A 36 -8.66 -22.63 -46.68
C ARG A 36 -8.08 -22.30 -48.06
N PRO A 37 -7.26 -21.25 -48.23
CA PRO A 37 -6.63 -20.98 -49.51
C PRO A 37 -5.67 -22.12 -49.88
N PRO A 38 -5.58 -22.50 -51.16
CA PRO A 38 -4.72 -23.57 -51.62
C PRO A 38 -3.25 -23.25 -51.34
N ALA A 39 -2.52 -24.25 -50.82
CA ALA A 39 -1.09 -24.19 -50.64
C ALA A 39 -0.40 -24.15 -52.02
N GLY A 40 0.01 -22.96 -52.45
CA GLY A 40 0.67 -22.74 -53.72
C GLY A 40 1.66 -21.57 -53.66
N HIS A 41 2.94 -21.94 -53.67
CA HIS A 41 4.11 -21.14 -54.06
C HIS A 41 3.87 -19.75 -54.68
N VAL A 42 4.47 -18.73 -54.06
CA VAL A 42 4.99 -17.58 -54.80
C VAL A 42 6.40 -17.29 -54.31
N ALA A 43 7.36 -17.53 -55.20
CA ALA A 43 8.75 -17.16 -55.05
C ALA A 43 8.93 -15.65 -55.28
N GLY A 44 9.84 -15.03 -54.51
CA GLY A 44 10.58 -13.83 -54.89
C GLY A 44 9.78 -12.53 -55.05
N VAL A 45 9.70 -11.74 -53.98
CA VAL A 45 9.56 -10.28 -54.07
C VAL A 45 10.48 -9.65 -53.02
N ASP A 46 11.71 -9.36 -53.43
CA ASP A 46 12.56 -8.36 -52.78
C ASP A 46 11.97 -6.98 -53.12
N GLY A 47 11.26 -6.38 -52.18
CA GLY A 47 10.65 -5.06 -52.36
C GLY A 47 10.13 -4.52 -51.04
N GLY A 48 10.86 -3.56 -50.47
CA GLY A 48 10.54 -2.94 -49.20
C GLY A 48 9.13 -2.35 -49.16
N ALA A 49 8.34 -2.76 -48.18
CA ALA A 49 7.20 -2.01 -47.68
C ALA A 49 6.81 -2.58 -46.31
N ALA A 50 6.69 -1.67 -45.35
CA ALA A 50 6.04 -1.87 -44.06
C ALA A 50 6.59 -3.02 -43.23
N ASP A 51 7.54 -2.65 -42.37
CA ASP A 51 7.64 -3.14 -40.99
C ASP A 51 6.21 -3.31 -40.42
N LEU A 52 5.65 -4.51 -40.59
CA LEU A 52 4.40 -4.94 -39.98
C LEU A 52 4.71 -5.08 -38.50
N ALA A 53 4.77 -3.93 -37.82
CA ALA A 53 4.69 -3.83 -36.39
C ALA A 53 3.46 -4.65 -35.99
N ALA A 54 3.71 -5.88 -35.50
CA ALA A 54 2.69 -6.67 -34.85
C ALA A 54 1.99 -5.73 -33.87
N PRO A 55 0.64 -5.68 -33.83
CA PRO A 55 -0.06 -4.86 -32.87
C PRO A 55 0.53 -5.21 -31.51
N ASP A 56 1.20 -4.24 -30.90
CA ASP A 56 1.78 -4.38 -29.58
C ASP A 56 0.59 -4.75 -28.70
N TYR A 57 0.46 -6.04 -28.40
CA TYR A 57 -0.61 -6.58 -27.57
C TYR A 57 -0.34 -5.97 -26.20
N ALA A 58 -0.87 -4.76 -26.00
CA ALA A 58 -0.69 -3.97 -24.80
C ALA A 58 -1.06 -4.89 -23.64
N ALA A 59 -0.03 -5.40 -22.96
CA ALA A 59 -0.18 -6.44 -21.98
C ALA A 59 -1.24 -5.98 -20.98
N GLU A 60 -2.32 -6.75 -20.89
CA GLU A 60 -3.49 -6.37 -20.11
C GLU A 60 -3.02 -6.02 -18.69
N PRO A 61 -3.42 -4.85 -18.14
CA PRO A 61 -2.87 -4.40 -16.88
C PRO A 61 -3.20 -5.42 -15.79
N ALA A 62 -2.16 -6.09 -15.28
CA ALA A 62 -2.33 -7.12 -14.26
C ALA A 62 -3.24 -6.64 -13.12
N PRO A 63 -4.19 -7.48 -12.66
CA PRO A 63 -5.22 -7.07 -11.73
C PRO A 63 -4.64 -6.56 -10.41
N ALA A 64 -5.36 -5.64 -9.78
CA ALA A 64 -4.99 -5.12 -8.47
C ALA A 64 -5.02 -6.24 -7.43
N ASN A 65 -3.94 -6.41 -6.67
CA ASN A 65 -3.77 -7.51 -5.72
C ASN A 65 -3.36 -6.94 -4.35
N LEU A 66 -4.36 -6.58 -3.54
CA LEU A 66 -4.15 -5.97 -2.22
C LEU A 66 -3.32 -6.88 -1.29
N THR A 67 -3.57 -8.20 -1.31
CA THR A 67 -2.80 -9.18 -0.53
C THR A 67 -1.31 -9.14 -0.84
N ARG A 68 -0.93 -9.02 -2.12
CA ARG A 68 0.47 -8.91 -2.52
C ARG A 68 1.09 -7.60 -2.05
N GLY A 69 0.33 -6.51 -2.14
CA GLY A 69 0.73 -5.21 -1.60
C GLY A 69 0.95 -5.25 -0.09
N LEU A 70 0.07 -5.94 0.64
CA LEU A 70 0.17 -6.13 2.08
C LEU A 70 1.41 -6.95 2.46
N LEU A 71 1.64 -8.12 1.84
CA LEU A 71 2.79 -8.96 2.15
C LEU A 71 4.12 -8.26 1.86
N THR A 72 4.21 -7.57 0.72
CA THR A 72 5.42 -6.82 0.36
C THR A 72 5.62 -5.58 1.24
N GLY A 73 4.55 -4.81 1.49
CA GLY A 73 4.58 -3.67 2.40
C GLY A 73 4.97 -4.06 3.82
N LEU A 74 4.45 -5.19 4.32
CA LEU A 74 4.84 -5.74 5.61
C LEU A 74 6.32 -6.14 5.61
N GLY A 75 6.80 -6.84 4.57
CA GLY A 75 8.21 -7.24 4.47
C GLY A 75 9.17 -6.05 4.48
N PHE A 76 8.91 -5.03 3.66
CA PHE A 76 9.70 -3.80 3.65
C PHE A 76 9.59 -3.02 4.97
N GLY A 77 8.40 -2.95 5.54
CA GLY A 77 8.15 -2.31 6.82
C GLY A 77 8.93 -2.95 7.95
N VAL A 78 8.91 -4.29 8.08
CA VAL A 78 9.67 -5.03 9.09
C VAL A 78 11.16 -4.78 8.95
N ALA A 79 11.70 -4.82 7.72
CA ALA A 79 13.11 -4.53 7.48
C ALA A 79 13.48 -3.09 7.90
N ALA A 80 12.62 -2.10 7.58
CA ALA A 80 12.80 -0.71 7.98
C ALA A 80 12.71 -0.53 9.51
N THR A 81 11.79 -1.24 10.17
CA THR A 81 11.66 -1.25 11.63
C THR A 81 12.91 -1.81 12.31
N ILE A 82 13.46 -2.93 11.82
CA ILE A 82 14.70 -3.50 12.35
C ILE A 82 15.85 -2.48 12.20
N LEU A 83 15.99 -1.88 11.02
CA LEU A 83 17.01 -0.86 10.77
C LEU A 83 16.84 0.35 11.70
N TYR A 84 15.59 0.83 11.88
CA TYR A 84 15.25 1.90 12.81
C TYR A 84 15.75 1.59 14.23
N VAL A 85 15.38 0.42 14.75
CA VAL A 85 15.73 0.01 16.13
C VAL A 85 17.24 -0.08 16.29
N VAL A 86 17.94 -0.74 15.37
CA VAL A 86 19.41 -0.89 15.43
C VAL A 86 20.10 0.46 15.46
N VAL A 87 19.70 1.39 14.59
CA VAL A 87 20.30 2.74 14.56
C VAL A 87 19.98 3.52 15.82
N ALA A 88 18.74 3.46 16.31
CA ALA A 88 18.34 4.26 17.45
C ALA A 88 18.94 3.75 18.77
N VAL A 89 19.04 2.43 18.97
CA VAL A 89 19.70 1.82 20.14
C VAL A 89 21.20 2.07 20.13
N SER A 90 21.84 2.00 18.96
CA SER A 90 23.28 2.25 18.84
C SER A 90 23.65 3.71 19.06
N ALA A 91 22.84 4.64 18.53
CA ALA A 91 23.06 6.07 18.66
C ALA A 91 22.50 6.70 19.95
N GLU A 92 21.71 5.96 20.72
CA GLU A 92 20.96 6.45 21.91
C GLU A 92 20.12 7.70 21.60
N LYS A 93 19.71 7.85 20.35
CA LYS A 93 19.00 9.03 19.85
C LYS A 93 17.87 8.59 18.94
N GLU A 94 16.74 9.24 19.11
CA GLU A 94 15.63 9.13 18.19
C GLU A 94 15.84 10.04 16.98
N TYR A 95 15.60 9.49 15.80
CA TYR A 95 15.72 10.24 14.56
C TYR A 95 14.39 10.25 13.83
N ALA A 96 13.75 11.42 13.79
CA ALA A 96 12.50 11.67 13.07
C ALA A 96 12.52 11.11 11.63
N VAL A 97 13.66 11.24 10.96
CA VAL A 97 13.83 10.80 9.56
C VAL A 97 13.69 9.28 9.44
N LEU A 98 14.21 8.52 10.40
CA LEU A 98 14.15 7.06 10.37
C LEU A 98 12.74 6.53 10.63
N SER A 99 11.93 7.26 11.39
CA SER A 99 10.54 6.90 11.64
C SER A 99 9.68 7.05 10.37
N VAL A 100 9.93 8.11 9.59
CA VAL A 100 9.33 8.32 8.26
C VAL A 100 9.75 7.24 7.26
N LEU A 101 10.97 6.68 7.37
CA LEU A 101 11.42 5.59 6.51
C LEU A 101 10.53 4.33 6.66
N ILE A 102 10.03 4.03 7.86
CA ILE A 102 9.09 2.90 8.05
C ILE A 102 7.83 3.12 7.22
N GLY A 103 7.24 4.31 7.32
CA GLY A 103 6.03 4.65 6.55
C GLY A 103 6.27 4.66 5.04
N LEU A 104 7.41 5.18 4.59
CA LEU A 104 7.82 5.13 3.19
C LEU A 104 8.00 3.69 2.69
N ALA A 105 8.65 2.83 3.46
CA ALA A 105 8.89 1.44 3.10
C ALA A 105 7.58 0.65 2.94
N VAL A 106 6.67 0.79 3.91
CA VAL A 106 5.34 0.16 3.85
C VAL A 106 4.54 0.71 2.67
N GLY A 107 4.43 2.04 2.55
CA GLY A 107 3.70 2.70 1.46
C GLY A 107 4.27 2.37 0.08
N PHE A 108 5.60 2.22 -0.03
CA PHE A 108 6.27 1.76 -1.25
C PHE A 108 5.85 0.33 -1.62
N GLY A 109 5.83 -0.59 -0.66
CA GLY A 109 5.36 -1.96 -0.90
C GLY A 109 3.93 -2.00 -1.47
N PHE A 110 3.01 -1.29 -0.83
CA PHE A 110 1.63 -1.19 -1.29
C PHE A 110 1.52 -0.55 -2.69
N SER A 111 2.14 0.61 -2.90
CA SER A 111 2.02 1.37 -4.15
C SER A 111 2.73 0.75 -5.36
N ARG A 112 3.80 -0.02 -5.12
CA ARG A 112 4.59 -0.65 -6.18
C ARG A 112 4.07 -2.05 -6.54
N PHE A 113 3.74 -2.86 -5.54
CA PHE A 113 3.43 -4.29 -5.73
C PHE A 113 1.94 -4.62 -5.56
N GLY A 114 1.20 -3.85 -4.76
CA GLY A 114 -0.25 -4.02 -4.66
C GLY A 114 -0.99 -3.58 -5.92
N ARG A 115 -0.43 -2.59 -6.64
CA ARG A 115 -1.09 -1.86 -7.75
C ARG A 115 -2.46 -1.28 -7.34
N THR A 116 -2.72 -1.21 -6.04
CA THR A 116 -3.95 -0.68 -5.46
C THR A 116 -3.86 0.83 -5.41
N LYS A 117 -4.89 1.52 -5.92
CA LYS A 117 -5.04 2.97 -5.83
C LYS A 117 -6.21 3.31 -4.92
N GLY A 118 -6.16 4.48 -4.31
CA GLY A 118 -7.27 5.03 -3.53
C GLY A 118 -7.13 4.89 -2.03
N ALA A 119 -8.09 5.47 -1.32
CA ALA A 119 -8.02 5.68 0.13
C ALA A 119 -7.93 4.39 0.94
N GLN A 120 -8.54 3.29 0.47
CA GLN A 120 -8.51 2.01 1.18
C GLN A 120 -7.09 1.44 1.28
N ALA A 121 -6.30 1.49 0.19
CA ALA A 121 -4.92 1.04 0.19
C ALA A 121 -4.04 1.90 1.10
N GLY A 122 -4.23 3.22 1.05
CA GLY A 122 -3.57 4.15 1.96
C GLY A 122 -3.88 3.86 3.42
N LEU A 123 -5.15 3.60 3.74
CA LEU A 123 -5.57 3.29 5.11
C LEU A 123 -4.95 1.97 5.60
N CYS A 124 -4.91 0.94 4.76
CA CYS A 124 -4.20 -0.31 5.10
C CYS A 124 -2.71 -0.06 5.36
N ALA A 125 -2.03 0.71 4.50
CA ALA A 125 -0.62 1.04 4.69
C ALA A 125 -0.37 1.84 5.97
N ALA A 126 -1.25 2.79 6.29
CA ALA A 126 -1.22 3.58 7.52
C ALA A 126 -1.35 2.72 8.78
N LEU A 127 -2.33 1.79 8.80
CA LEU A 127 -2.55 0.88 9.93
C LEU A 127 -1.38 -0.09 10.12
N VAL A 128 -0.84 -0.65 9.03
CA VAL A 128 0.35 -1.52 9.08
C VAL A 128 1.56 -0.74 9.61
N THR A 129 1.76 0.49 9.14
CA THR A 129 2.84 1.36 9.61
C THR A 129 2.69 1.66 11.11
N LEU A 130 1.48 1.99 11.56
CA LEU A 130 1.21 2.23 12.98
C LEU A 130 1.54 0.99 13.82
N ALA A 131 1.10 -0.19 13.40
CA ALA A 131 1.40 -1.44 14.10
C ALA A 131 2.91 -1.71 14.17
N LEU A 132 3.63 -1.54 13.06
CA LEU A 132 5.09 -1.72 13.01
C LEU A 132 5.83 -0.67 13.83
N PHE A 133 5.29 0.54 13.95
CA PHE A 133 5.84 1.58 14.80
C PHE A 133 5.71 1.20 16.28
N LEU A 134 4.56 0.67 16.71
CA LEU A 134 4.39 0.18 18.08
C LEU A 134 5.36 -0.97 18.39
N VAL A 135 5.58 -1.87 17.43
CA VAL A 135 6.61 -2.92 17.55
C VAL A 135 8.01 -2.30 17.67
N ALA A 136 8.32 -1.26 16.89
CA ALA A 136 9.60 -0.55 16.96
C ALA A 136 9.85 0.06 18.35
N ILE A 137 8.83 0.66 18.97
CA ILE A 137 8.92 1.23 20.32
C ILE A 137 9.30 0.14 21.33
N VAL A 138 8.60 -1.01 21.30
CA VAL A 138 8.87 -2.12 22.24
C VAL A 138 10.28 -2.69 22.03
N LEU A 139 10.72 -2.85 20.78
CA LEU A 139 12.06 -3.32 20.46
C LEU A 139 13.15 -2.32 20.87
N MET A 140 12.89 -1.02 20.73
CA MET A 140 13.79 0.05 21.14
C MET A 140 13.95 0.08 22.66
N ASP A 141 12.85 0.04 23.42
CA ASP A 141 12.87 -0.02 24.89
C ASP A 141 13.67 -1.23 25.38
N ALA A 142 13.36 -2.42 24.84
CA ALA A 142 14.10 -3.65 25.15
C ALA A 142 15.59 -3.55 24.79
N GLY A 143 15.93 -2.95 23.65
CA GLY A 143 17.31 -2.77 23.21
C GLY A 143 18.11 -1.81 24.09
N LEU A 144 17.49 -0.72 24.52
CA LEU A 144 18.09 0.24 25.45
C LEU A 144 18.27 -0.39 26.83
N ASN A 145 17.24 -1.05 27.37
CA ASN A 145 17.33 -1.71 28.68
C ASN A 145 18.39 -2.80 28.69
N ALA A 146 18.45 -3.64 27.65
CA ALA A 146 19.47 -4.67 27.53
C ALA A 146 20.90 -4.09 27.50
N LYS A 147 21.07 -2.95 26.82
CA LYS A 147 22.34 -2.23 26.74
C LYS A 147 22.75 -1.64 28.10
N TYR A 148 21.81 -1.02 28.82
CA TYR A 148 22.11 -0.33 30.09
C TYR A 148 22.20 -1.28 31.29
N LEU A 149 21.38 -2.33 31.34
CA LEU A 149 21.33 -3.29 32.44
C LEU A 149 22.26 -4.48 32.23
N GLY A 150 22.80 -4.67 31.02
CA GLY A 150 23.68 -5.79 30.68
C GLY A 150 22.95 -7.14 30.64
N THR A 151 21.63 -7.12 30.50
CA THR A 151 20.76 -8.30 30.44
C THR A 151 20.56 -8.77 28.99
N PRO A 152 20.20 -10.04 28.76
CA PRO A 152 19.90 -10.54 27.42
C PRO A 152 18.71 -9.80 26.79
N PHE A 153 18.83 -9.42 25.51
CA PHE A 153 17.78 -8.72 24.77
C PHE A 153 16.40 -9.42 24.82
N LEU A 154 16.37 -10.76 24.73
CA LEU A 154 15.11 -11.50 24.75
C LEU A 154 14.41 -11.45 26.11
N GLU A 155 15.16 -11.28 27.20
CA GLU A 155 14.60 -11.11 28.54
C GLU A 155 13.92 -9.75 28.67
N GLU A 156 14.63 -8.68 28.29
CA GLU A 156 14.07 -7.33 28.28
C GLU A 156 12.90 -7.21 27.31
N LEU A 157 12.97 -7.82 26.13
CA LEU A 157 11.86 -7.85 25.17
C LEU A 157 10.60 -8.46 25.78
N ARG A 158 10.75 -9.53 26.57
CA ARG A 158 9.62 -10.17 27.27
C ARG A 158 9.06 -9.24 28.35
N ILE A 159 9.92 -8.53 29.08
CA ILE A 159 9.51 -7.57 30.12
C ILE A 159 8.75 -6.41 29.46
N SER A 160 9.33 -5.76 28.46
CA SER A 160 8.72 -4.65 27.70
C SER A 160 7.38 -5.06 27.08
N ALA A 161 7.28 -6.29 26.53
CA ALA A 161 6.03 -6.81 26.00
C ALA A 161 4.97 -7.09 27.08
N THR A 162 5.39 -7.49 28.28
CA THR A 162 4.48 -7.70 29.43
C THR A 162 3.93 -6.37 29.94
N PHE A 163 4.78 -5.34 30.00
CA PHE A 163 4.43 -4.00 30.44
C PHE A 163 4.17 -3.04 29.26
N LEU A 164 3.60 -3.56 28.17
CA LEU A 164 3.42 -2.81 26.92
C LEU A 164 2.70 -1.47 27.09
N ASN A 165 1.70 -1.41 27.97
CA ASN A 165 1.00 -0.15 28.25
C ASN A 165 1.91 0.90 28.89
N ALA A 166 2.79 0.48 29.81
CA ALA A 166 3.74 1.38 30.46
C ALA A 166 4.78 1.88 29.45
N VAL A 167 5.31 0.99 28.60
CA VAL A 167 6.27 1.33 27.54
C VAL A 167 5.66 2.35 26.56
N ILE A 168 4.44 2.10 26.09
CA ILE A 168 3.75 3.01 25.17
C ILE A 168 3.47 4.35 25.86
N SER A 169 2.96 4.32 27.09
CA SER A 169 2.68 5.55 27.85
C SER A 169 3.95 6.37 28.10
N LEU A 170 5.09 5.72 28.34
CA LEU A 170 6.37 6.39 28.54
C LEU A 170 6.85 7.03 27.24
N TYR A 171 6.80 6.29 26.12
CA TYR A 171 7.20 6.81 24.80
C TYR A 171 6.38 8.05 24.40
N PHE A 172 5.08 8.03 24.65
CA PHE A 172 4.17 9.14 24.35
C PHE A 172 4.13 10.22 25.45
N SER A 173 5.04 10.20 26.43
CA SER A 173 5.17 11.31 27.37
C SER A 173 5.75 12.58 26.71
N ASP A 174 6.47 12.42 25.59
CA ASP A 174 6.96 13.51 24.76
C ASP A 174 5.98 13.82 23.60
N LEU A 175 5.69 15.11 23.40
CA LEU A 175 4.89 15.61 22.29
C LEU A 175 5.51 15.25 20.93
N LEU A 176 6.84 15.22 20.86
CA LEU A 176 7.60 14.92 19.63
C LEU A 176 7.30 13.50 19.11
N SER A 177 7.09 12.54 20.02
CA SER A 177 6.73 11.15 19.71
C SER A 177 5.43 11.06 18.90
N TYR A 178 4.42 11.86 19.26
CA TYR A 178 3.17 11.93 18.50
C TYR A 178 3.39 12.48 17.09
N VAL A 179 4.26 13.48 16.94
CA VAL A 179 4.60 14.06 15.64
C VAL A 179 5.28 13.03 14.75
N PHE A 180 6.18 12.21 15.29
CA PHE A 180 6.89 11.17 14.53
C PHE A 180 5.95 10.06 14.06
N VAL A 181 5.08 9.58 14.95
CA VAL A 181 4.08 8.57 14.60
C VAL A 181 3.12 9.13 13.55
N ALA A 182 2.62 10.35 13.74
CA ALA A 182 1.73 11.00 12.78
C ALA A 182 2.40 11.17 11.41
N ALA A 183 3.65 11.63 11.38
CA ALA A 183 4.40 11.80 10.13
C ALA A 183 4.59 10.47 9.39
N ALA A 184 5.01 9.41 10.09
CA ALA A 184 5.18 8.08 9.49
C ALA A 184 3.87 7.53 8.92
N VAL A 185 2.77 7.63 9.69
CA VAL A 185 1.44 7.15 9.30
C VAL A 185 0.87 7.95 8.13
N ILE A 186 0.99 9.27 8.15
CA ILE A 186 0.54 10.16 7.06
C ILE A 186 1.32 9.84 5.78
N VAL A 187 2.64 9.73 5.86
CA VAL A 187 3.48 9.42 4.70
C VAL A 187 3.12 8.04 4.13
N ALA A 188 2.92 7.03 4.98
CA ALA A 188 2.45 5.71 4.55
C ALA A 188 1.09 5.76 3.85
N PHE A 189 0.16 6.55 4.38
CA PHE A 189 -1.15 6.75 3.78
C PHE A 189 -1.06 7.33 2.37
N PHE A 190 -0.39 8.48 2.22
CA PHE A 190 -0.29 9.17 0.93
C PHE A 190 0.47 8.35 -0.10
N GLN A 191 1.57 7.71 0.33
CA GLN A 191 2.36 6.87 -0.55
C GLN A 191 1.59 5.60 -0.95
N GLY A 192 0.96 4.92 0.01
CA GLY A 192 0.17 3.71 -0.22
C GLY A 192 -1.10 3.94 -1.04
N ALA A 193 -1.74 5.11 -0.91
CA ALA A 193 -2.90 5.50 -1.72
C ALA A 193 -2.54 5.77 -3.20
N GLY A 194 -1.26 6.02 -3.48
CA GLY A 194 -0.76 6.22 -4.84
C GLY A 194 -1.02 7.61 -5.41
N PHE A 195 -1.29 8.62 -4.57
CA PHE A 195 -1.56 10.00 -5.01
C PHE A 195 -0.38 10.66 -5.74
N ASN A 196 0.84 10.15 -5.55
CA ASN A 196 2.06 10.70 -6.16
C ASN A 196 2.27 10.31 -7.64
N LYS A 197 1.46 9.41 -8.22
CA LYS A 197 1.56 9.08 -9.64
C LYS A 197 0.67 10.02 -10.44
N LYS A 198 1.26 11.10 -11.00
CA LYS A 198 0.62 11.86 -12.08
C LYS A 198 0.18 10.87 -13.15
N ALA A 199 -1.10 10.91 -13.53
CA ALA A 199 -1.63 10.11 -14.62
C ALA A 199 -0.77 10.38 -15.86
N ARG A 200 0.05 9.39 -16.23
CA ARG A 200 0.73 9.35 -17.52
C ARG A 200 -0.12 8.50 -18.44
#